data_AF-A0A9E3X058-F1
#
_entry.id   AF-A0A9E3X058-F1
#
_cell.length_a   1.000
_cell.length_b   1.000
_cell.length_c   1.000
_cell.angle_alpha   90.00
_cell.angle_beta   90.00
_cell.angle_gamma   90.00
#
_symmetry.space_group_name_H-M   'P 1'
#
loop_
_entity.id
_entity.type
_entity.pdbx_description
1 polymer ?
#
loop_
_entity_poly.entity_id
_entity_poly.type
_entity_poly.pdbx_seq_one_letter_code
_entity_poly.pdbx_strand_id
1 'polypeptide(L)'
;MAVQDFFQAKDTFDTGSGEAVIFRLSALKEATGIDVDRLPFSIRVLLEAALRQADGFEITQEAVETIANWGPETAGKVEIPFKPARVVLQDFTGVPSVVDLAALRNAMANLGGDPKKVNPLVPVDLVIDHSVQIDRFGSIFALMYNAEREFERNRERYEFLKWGQEAFDNFRVVPPATGIVHQVNLEFLAPGVHSVPYNGLPIAYPDSLVGTDSHTTMINGLGVLGWGVGGIEAEAVMLGQPIYMLLPQVVGFKLTGALPEGATATDLVLRVTEMLRKKGVVGKFVEFYGPGLAKLSLPDRATIANMAPEYGATTGFFPVDEETLRYMIGTGRAEEQVELVERYCKEQGLFHDANSVEPTFSDTLELDMSTVKPALAGPKRPQDRIDLDNMKADWNKSLTAPVGPKGFGLESADLATKVTVNHEGRVYDLTHGSVVIAAITSCTNTSNPSVMVGAGLLAKKAVERGLDVKPWVKTSLAPGSKVVTKYLEESGLVPYLEALNFHTVGYGCTTCIGNSGPLPEHVSKAINEGDLVAASVLSGNRNFEGRVSPDARANFLASPPLVVAYAIAGTVNIDMIND
;
A
#
# COMPACT_ATOMS: atom_id res chain seq x y z
N MET A 1 7.96 31.94 6.96
CA MET A 1 8.17 33.30 6.39
C MET A 1 7.22 33.51 5.22
N ALA A 2 7.18 34.70 4.61
CA ALA A 2 6.40 34.88 3.38
C ALA A 2 7.13 34.19 2.21
N VAL A 3 6.38 33.49 1.36
CA VAL A 3 6.90 32.89 0.12
C VAL A 3 7.49 33.98 -0.78
N GLN A 4 8.66 33.73 -1.35
CA GLN A 4 9.38 34.61 -2.26
C GLN A 4 9.42 33.99 -3.66
N ASP A 5 9.00 34.75 -4.66
CA ASP A 5 9.02 34.31 -6.05
C ASP A 5 10.36 34.66 -6.73
N PHE A 6 11.42 33.93 -6.36
CA PHE A 6 12.79 34.17 -6.84
C PHE A 6 12.94 34.04 -8.36
N PHE A 7 12.09 33.22 -9.00
CA PHE A 7 12.20 32.86 -10.40
C PHE A 7 11.11 33.46 -11.29
N GLN A 8 10.28 34.37 -10.75
CA GLN A 8 9.10 34.92 -11.45
C GLN A 8 8.18 33.81 -11.98
N ALA A 9 8.04 32.74 -11.21
CA ALA A 9 7.27 31.56 -11.56
C ALA A 9 5.79 31.68 -11.21
N LYS A 10 5.43 32.61 -10.32
CA LYS A 10 4.05 32.82 -9.89
C LYS A 10 3.25 33.46 -11.00
N ASP A 11 2.18 32.80 -11.40
CA ASP A 11 1.26 33.28 -12.42
C ASP A 11 -0.13 32.67 -12.21
N THR A 12 -1.04 32.87 -13.15
CA THR A 12 -2.41 32.35 -13.14
C THR A 12 -2.63 31.36 -14.27
N PHE A 13 -3.57 30.44 -14.07
CA PHE A 13 -4.02 29.51 -15.11
C PHE A 13 -5.51 29.20 -14.97
N ASP A 14 -6.11 28.78 -16.07
CA ASP A 14 -7.49 28.33 -16.15
C ASP A 14 -7.61 26.87 -15.69
N THR A 15 -8.35 26.65 -14.59
CA THR A 15 -8.63 25.32 -14.03
C THR A 15 -9.74 24.59 -14.78
N GLY A 16 -10.43 25.25 -15.73
CA GLY A 16 -11.69 24.80 -16.34
C GLY A 16 -12.94 25.31 -15.60
N SER A 17 -12.82 25.52 -14.30
CA SER A 17 -13.88 26.02 -13.41
C SER A 17 -13.62 27.43 -12.84
N GLY A 18 -12.51 28.05 -13.22
CA GLY A 18 -12.11 29.38 -12.75
C GLY A 18 -10.60 29.62 -12.92
N GLU A 19 -10.11 30.69 -12.30
CA GLU A 19 -8.69 30.99 -12.25
C GLU A 19 -8.07 30.51 -10.94
N ALA A 20 -6.86 29.96 -11.03
CA ALA A 20 -6.04 29.65 -9.87
C ALA A 20 -4.60 30.16 -10.05
N VAL A 21 -3.93 30.41 -8.93
CA VAL A 21 -2.51 30.71 -8.88
C VAL A 21 -1.72 29.42 -9.09
N ILE A 22 -0.66 29.51 -9.89
CA ILE A 22 0.28 28.43 -10.19
C ILE A 22 1.72 28.96 -10.08
N PHE A 23 2.64 28.08 -9.69
CA PHE A 23 4.09 28.35 -9.78
C PHE A 23 4.65 27.48 -10.91
N ARG A 24 4.83 28.06 -12.10
CA ARG A 24 5.15 27.32 -13.33
C ARG A 24 6.59 26.80 -13.31
N LEU A 25 6.76 25.48 -13.46
CA LEU A 25 8.08 24.87 -13.61
C LEU A 25 8.83 25.37 -14.85
N SER A 26 8.10 25.76 -15.91
CA SER A 26 8.69 26.31 -17.14
C SER A 26 9.48 27.61 -16.92
N ALA A 27 9.13 28.41 -15.90
CA ALA A 27 9.86 29.63 -15.56
C ALA A 27 11.32 29.35 -15.15
N LEU A 28 11.62 28.15 -14.63
CA LEU A 28 12.99 27.75 -14.30
C LEU A 28 13.87 27.67 -15.54
N LYS A 29 13.33 27.24 -16.68
CA LYS A 29 14.09 27.18 -17.95
C LYS A 29 14.53 28.58 -18.38
N GLU A 30 13.66 29.56 -18.27
CA GLU A 30 13.96 30.95 -18.61
C GLU A 30 14.95 31.58 -17.62
N ALA A 31 14.78 31.31 -16.32
CA ALA A 31 15.61 31.90 -15.27
C ALA A 31 17.00 31.25 -15.14
N THR A 32 17.12 29.95 -15.43
CA THR A 32 18.34 29.17 -15.13
C THR A 32 18.94 28.43 -16.34
N GLY A 33 18.19 28.31 -17.44
CA GLY A 33 18.58 27.50 -18.60
C GLY A 33 18.41 25.99 -18.42
N ILE A 34 17.87 25.54 -17.29
CA ILE A 34 17.68 24.12 -16.96
C ILE A 34 16.41 23.59 -17.63
N ASP A 35 16.53 22.48 -18.35
CA ASP A 35 15.40 21.83 -18.98
C ASP A 35 14.80 20.75 -18.05
N VAL A 36 13.59 21.01 -17.54
CA VAL A 36 12.89 20.11 -16.62
C VAL A 36 12.24 18.92 -17.31
N ASP A 37 12.12 18.93 -18.65
CA ASP A 37 11.40 17.92 -19.43
C ASP A 37 12.06 16.54 -19.39
N ARG A 38 13.34 16.45 -19.00
CA ARG A 38 14.07 15.19 -18.84
C ARG A 38 14.21 14.73 -17.40
N LEU A 39 13.72 15.51 -16.44
CA LEU A 39 13.67 15.08 -15.04
C LEU A 39 12.66 13.95 -14.86
N PRO A 40 12.93 12.95 -14.00
CA PRO A 40 11.91 12.01 -13.57
C PRO A 40 10.71 12.75 -13.00
N PHE A 41 9.49 12.27 -13.28
CA PHE A 41 8.26 12.91 -12.83
C PHE A 41 8.21 13.06 -11.30
N SER A 42 8.74 12.07 -10.59
CA SER A 42 8.89 12.11 -9.12
C SER A 42 9.78 13.28 -8.65
N ILE A 43 10.83 13.63 -9.39
CA ILE A 43 11.68 14.80 -9.11
C ILE A 43 10.97 16.11 -9.44
N ARG A 44 10.14 16.15 -10.51
CA ARG A 44 9.34 17.33 -10.84
C ARG A 44 8.36 17.70 -9.71
N VAL A 45 7.79 16.70 -9.01
CA VAL A 45 6.93 16.94 -7.84
C VAL A 45 7.74 17.54 -6.67
N LEU A 46 8.95 17.06 -6.40
CA LEU A 46 9.84 17.67 -5.40
C LEU A 46 10.21 19.11 -5.79
N LEU A 47 10.47 19.35 -7.07
CA LEU A 47 10.82 20.66 -7.61
C LEU A 47 9.67 21.65 -7.50
N GLU A 48 8.45 21.25 -7.84
CA GLU A 48 7.24 22.07 -7.66
C GLU A 48 7.09 22.48 -6.20
N ALA A 49 7.21 21.52 -5.28
CA ALA A 49 7.03 21.76 -3.86
C ALA A 49 8.06 22.75 -3.33
N ALA A 50 9.33 22.65 -3.77
CA ALA A 50 10.38 23.58 -3.40
C ALA A 50 10.16 24.98 -4.02
N LEU A 51 9.83 25.05 -5.31
CA LEU A 51 9.60 26.31 -6.02
C LEU A 51 8.46 27.12 -5.41
N ARG A 52 7.31 26.48 -5.17
CA ARG A 52 6.12 27.12 -4.60
C ARG A 52 6.31 27.57 -3.15
N GLN A 53 7.16 26.88 -2.40
CA GLN A 53 7.32 27.09 -0.95
C GLN A 53 8.64 27.78 -0.57
N ALA A 54 9.41 28.26 -1.56
CA ALA A 54 10.65 28.98 -1.34
C ALA A 54 10.40 30.24 -0.49
N ASP A 55 10.99 30.31 0.70
CA ASP A 55 10.79 31.40 1.67
C ASP A 55 12.10 32.12 2.02
N GLY A 56 13.22 31.64 1.47
CA GLY A 56 14.56 32.18 1.70
C GLY A 56 15.19 31.72 3.02
N PHE A 57 14.55 30.79 3.75
CA PHE A 57 15.05 30.28 5.02
C PHE A 57 15.00 28.75 5.10
N GLU A 58 13.80 28.16 5.21
CA GLU A 58 13.65 26.70 5.26
C GLU A 58 13.81 26.11 3.86
N ILE A 59 13.31 26.83 2.85
CA ILE A 59 13.49 26.50 1.44
C ILE A 59 14.12 27.69 0.75
N THR A 60 15.40 27.54 0.40
CA THR A 60 16.22 28.58 -0.22
C THR A 60 16.13 28.53 -1.75
N GLN A 61 16.52 29.62 -2.41
CA GLN A 61 16.69 29.65 -3.87
C GLN A 61 17.65 28.55 -4.34
N GLU A 62 18.77 28.34 -3.61
CA GLU A 62 19.76 27.31 -3.90
C GLU A 62 19.17 25.89 -3.82
N ALA A 63 18.24 25.63 -2.90
CA ALA A 63 17.56 24.35 -2.83
C ALA A 63 16.73 24.07 -4.10
N VAL A 64 16.02 25.08 -4.61
CA VAL A 64 15.25 24.97 -5.87
C VAL A 64 16.19 24.68 -7.05
N GLU A 65 17.30 25.43 -7.17
CA GLU A 65 18.31 25.23 -8.21
C GLU A 65 18.97 23.86 -8.11
N THR A 66 19.21 23.36 -6.90
CA THR A 66 19.79 22.03 -6.65
C THR A 66 18.87 20.92 -7.16
N ILE A 67 17.58 21.02 -6.88
CA ILE A 67 16.58 20.03 -7.35
C ILE A 67 16.39 20.15 -8.87
N ALA A 68 16.37 21.37 -9.41
CA ALA A 68 16.25 21.60 -10.86
C ALA A 68 17.42 20.97 -11.62
N ASN A 69 18.65 21.09 -11.09
CA ASN A 69 19.88 20.49 -11.62
C ASN A 69 20.03 19.00 -11.29
N TRP A 70 18.94 18.30 -10.95
CA TRP A 70 18.99 16.87 -10.74
C TRP A 70 19.50 16.16 -12.00
N GLY A 71 20.38 15.18 -11.79
CA GLY A 71 20.89 14.29 -12.80
C GLY A 71 21.56 13.08 -12.15
N PRO A 72 21.88 12.03 -12.93
CA PRO A 72 22.52 10.82 -12.41
C PRO A 72 23.79 11.09 -11.58
N GLU A 73 24.56 12.10 -11.97
CA GLU A 73 25.80 12.49 -11.30
C GLU A 73 25.60 13.41 -10.09
N THR A 74 24.46 14.08 -9.94
CA THR A 74 24.18 14.98 -8.80
C THR A 74 23.34 14.30 -7.72
N ALA A 75 22.56 13.28 -8.10
CA ALA A 75 21.73 12.51 -7.18
C ALA A 75 22.54 11.82 -6.08
N GLY A 76 22.01 11.85 -4.86
CA GLY A 76 22.56 11.22 -3.65
C GLY A 76 23.70 12.00 -2.99
N LYS A 77 24.00 13.23 -3.42
CA LYS A 77 25.16 14.00 -2.93
C LYS A 77 24.81 15.16 -1.99
N VAL A 78 23.62 15.74 -2.13
CA VAL A 78 23.21 16.96 -1.41
C VAL A 78 21.88 16.71 -0.72
N GLU A 79 21.72 17.26 0.47
CA GLU A 79 20.45 17.26 1.20
C GLU A 79 19.52 18.37 0.68
N ILE A 80 18.25 18.04 0.53
CA ILE A 80 17.20 18.96 0.08
C ILE A 80 16.04 18.98 1.09
N PRO A 81 15.37 20.14 1.27
CA PRO A 81 14.14 20.22 2.01
C PRO A 81 12.95 19.78 1.15
N PHE A 82 11.99 19.08 1.75
CA PHE A 82 10.72 18.73 1.13
C PHE A 82 9.57 18.96 2.11
N LYS A 83 8.58 19.78 1.70
CA LYS A 83 7.35 20.02 2.45
C LYS A 83 6.16 19.38 1.70
N PRO A 84 5.69 18.20 2.11
CA PRO A 84 4.56 17.54 1.47
C PRO A 84 3.25 18.32 1.68
N ALA A 85 2.26 18.06 0.84
CA ALA A 85 0.97 18.74 0.88
C ALA A 85 0.09 18.32 2.08
N ARG A 86 0.23 17.09 2.58
CA ARG A 86 -0.57 16.55 3.70
C ARG A 86 0.12 15.38 4.42
N VAL A 87 -0.48 14.92 5.52
CA VAL A 87 -0.05 13.75 6.28
C VAL A 87 -1.19 12.74 6.41
N VAL A 88 -0.87 11.45 6.35
CA VAL A 88 -1.82 10.35 6.63
C VAL A 88 -1.33 9.50 7.81
N LEU A 89 -2.25 9.15 8.70
CA LEU A 89 -1.99 8.33 9.88
C LEU A 89 -2.91 7.10 9.90
N GLN A 90 -2.50 6.09 10.64
CA GLN A 90 -3.34 4.98 11.06
C GLN A 90 -3.34 4.87 12.59
N ASP A 91 -4.28 4.16 13.23
CA ASP A 91 -4.49 4.27 14.67
C ASP A 91 -3.37 3.74 15.59
N PHE A 92 -2.54 2.78 15.16
CA PHE A 92 -1.40 2.30 15.96
C PHE A 92 -0.29 3.35 16.10
N THR A 93 -0.04 4.13 15.05
CA THR A 93 0.97 5.21 15.07
C THR A 93 0.35 6.59 15.30
N GLY A 94 -0.94 6.74 15.03
CA GLY A 94 -1.70 7.95 15.23
C GLY A 94 -2.02 8.22 16.70
N VAL A 95 -2.30 7.19 17.51
CA VAL A 95 -2.43 7.35 18.97
C VAL A 95 -1.17 7.96 19.59
N PRO A 96 0.04 7.39 19.43
CA PRO A 96 1.24 8.03 19.99
C PRO A 96 1.49 9.41 19.38
N SER A 97 1.19 9.63 18.10
CA SER A 97 1.37 10.95 17.50
C SER A 97 0.48 12.03 18.11
N VAL A 98 -0.79 11.71 18.41
CA VAL A 98 -1.70 12.62 19.12
C VAL A 98 -1.26 12.83 20.58
N VAL A 99 -0.68 11.80 21.22
CA VAL A 99 -0.03 11.95 22.55
C VAL A 99 1.14 12.93 22.49
N ASP A 100 2.00 12.82 21.48
CA ASP A 100 3.17 13.68 21.32
C ASP A 100 2.77 15.13 21.05
N LEU A 101 1.77 15.39 20.20
CA LEU A 101 1.21 16.73 20.01
C LEU A 101 0.61 17.29 21.31
N ALA A 102 -0.08 16.47 22.11
CA ALA A 102 -0.61 16.89 23.40
C ALA A 102 0.52 17.21 24.40
N ALA A 103 1.59 16.41 24.41
CA ALA A 103 2.76 16.65 25.24
C ALA A 103 3.51 17.93 24.82
N LEU A 104 3.62 18.19 23.52
CA LEU A 104 4.20 19.42 22.98
C LEU A 104 3.39 20.66 23.37
N ARG A 105 2.05 20.57 23.41
CA ARG A 105 1.19 21.64 23.95
C ARG A 105 1.49 21.94 25.42
N ASN A 106 1.66 20.90 26.24
CA ASN A 106 2.05 21.07 27.64
C ASN A 106 3.45 21.68 27.78
N ALA A 107 4.42 21.24 26.97
CA ALA A 107 5.76 21.80 26.95
C ALA A 107 5.75 23.29 26.56
N MET A 108 4.99 23.66 25.52
CA MET A 108 4.81 25.04 25.10
C MET A 108 4.23 25.92 26.22
N ALA A 109 3.21 25.41 26.94
CA ALA A 109 2.63 26.10 28.09
C ALA A 109 3.65 26.33 29.21
N ASN A 110 4.43 25.28 29.55
CA ASN A 110 5.45 25.34 30.62
C ASN A 110 6.57 26.34 30.29
N LEU A 111 6.86 26.56 29.01
CA LEU A 111 7.82 27.56 28.54
C LEU A 111 7.21 28.98 28.44
N GLY A 112 5.94 29.17 28.81
CA GLY A 112 5.22 30.45 28.74
C GLY A 112 4.75 30.84 27.34
N GLY A 113 4.79 29.92 26.37
CA GLY A 113 4.28 30.10 25.02
C GLY A 113 2.78 29.79 24.90
N ASP A 114 2.22 30.01 23.71
CA ASP A 114 0.82 29.68 23.40
C ASP A 114 0.71 28.22 22.89
N PRO A 115 0.09 27.29 23.64
CA PRO A 115 -0.06 25.90 23.25
C PRO A 115 -0.82 25.73 21.92
N LYS A 116 -1.70 26.67 21.57
CA LYS A 116 -2.47 26.57 20.31
C LYS A 116 -1.61 26.68 19.07
N LYS A 117 -0.37 27.18 19.19
CA LYS A 117 0.61 27.15 18.08
C LYS A 117 1.11 25.75 17.75
N VAL A 118 0.99 24.79 18.67
CA VAL A 118 1.21 23.37 18.38
C VAL A 118 -0.07 22.85 17.75
N ASN A 119 -0.16 22.98 16.43
CA ASN A 119 -1.28 22.54 15.63
C ASN A 119 -0.82 22.16 14.22
N PRO A 120 -1.43 21.13 13.58
CA PRO A 120 -1.17 20.83 12.18
C PRO A 120 -1.44 22.03 11.25
N LEU A 121 -0.45 22.36 10.41
CA LEU A 121 -0.49 23.41 9.39
C LEU A 121 -0.85 22.85 8.00
N VAL A 122 -0.77 21.53 7.84
CA VAL A 122 -1.20 20.79 6.66
C VAL A 122 -2.37 19.86 7.04
N PRO A 123 -3.22 19.44 6.09
CA PRO A 123 -4.24 18.43 6.33
C PRO A 123 -3.66 17.14 6.90
N VAL A 124 -4.31 16.58 7.92
CA VAL A 124 -3.97 15.31 8.54
C VAL A 124 -5.19 14.40 8.56
N ASP A 125 -5.07 13.23 7.93
CA ASP A 125 -6.11 12.22 7.90
C ASP A 125 -5.66 10.97 8.66
N LEU A 126 -6.36 10.63 9.74
CA LEU A 126 -6.13 9.40 10.51
C LEU A 126 -7.23 8.38 10.20
N VAL A 127 -6.86 7.17 9.80
CA VAL A 127 -7.81 6.07 9.57
C VAL A 127 -7.67 5.01 10.66
N ILE A 128 -8.78 4.59 11.26
CA ILE A 128 -8.77 3.51 12.27
C ILE A 128 -9.00 2.16 11.59
N ASP A 129 -7.95 1.36 11.47
CA ASP A 129 -7.94 0.12 10.68
C ASP A 129 -7.00 -0.98 11.23
N HIS A 130 -6.13 -0.68 12.20
CA HIS A 130 -5.19 -1.62 12.82
C HIS A 130 -5.72 -2.27 14.10
N SER A 131 -6.92 -1.90 14.55
CA SER A 131 -7.49 -2.36 15.82
C SER A 131 -8.34 -3.64 15.71
N VAL A 132 -9.00 -3.87 14.58
CA VAL A 132 -9.86 -5.05 14.38
C VAL A 132 -9.03 -6.34 14.30
N GLN A 133 -9.53 -7.38 14.97
CA GLN A 133 -8.95 -8.73 15.00
C GLN A 133 -9.98 -9.76 14.55
N ILE A 134 -9.51 -10.87 13.98
CA ILE A 134 -10.40 -11.96 13.53
C ILE A 134 -10.64 -12.94 14.69
N ASP A 135 -11.40 -12.48 15.70
CA ASP A 135 -11.82 -13.32 16.83
C ASP A 135 -12.83 -14.40 16.42
N ARG A 136 -13.69 -14.09 15.44
CA ARG A 136 -14.61 -15.01 14.77
C ARG A 136 -14.43 -14.94 13.25
N PHE A 137 -14.67 -16.07 12.60
CA PHE A 137 -14.53 -16.27 11.15
C PHE A 137 -15.55 -17.31 10.66
N GLY A 138 -15.65 -17.52 9.35
CA GLY A 138 -16.46 -18.59 8.77
C GLY A 138 -17.96 -18.49 9.06
N SER A 139 -18.47 -17.28 9.33
CA SER A 139 -19.88 -17.07 9.65
C SER A 139 -20.32 -15.66 9.30
N ILE A 140 -21.60 -15.52 8.93
CA ILE A 140 -22.27 -14.21 8.73
C ILE A 140 -22.23 -13.32 9.98
N PHE A 141 -22.07 -13.89 11.18
CA PHE A 141 -21.98 -13.12 12.43
C PHE A 141 -20.57 -12.60 12.73
N ALA A 142 -19.55 -13.01 11.94
CA ALA A 142 -18.15 -12.69 12.21
C ALA A 142 -17.89 -11.17 12.21
N LEU A 143 -18.39 -10.44 11.20
CA LEU A 143 -18.22 -8.99 11.10
C LEU A 143 -18.73 -8.26 12.36
N MET A 144 -19.96 -8.57 12.77
CA MET A 144 -20.60 -7.92 13.92
C MET A 144 -19.81 -8.21 15.20
N TYR A 145 -19.48 -9.48 15.44
CA TYR A 145 -18.76 -9.88 16.64
C TYR A 145 -17.36 -9.27 16.72
N ASN A 146 -16.61 -9.26 15.62
CA ASN A 146 -15.26 -8.70 15.59
C ASN A 146 -15.29 -7.19 15.79
N ALA A 147 -16.27 -6.48 15.21
CA ALA A 147 -16.45 -5.05 15.42
C ALA A 147 -16.83 -4.72 16.88
N GLU A 148 -17.75 -5.47 17.50
CA GLU A 148 -18.09 -5.30 18.91
C GLU A 148 -16.86 -5.50 19.81
N ARG A 149 -16.08 -6.56 19.57
CA ARG A 149 -14.85 -6.85 20.31
C ARG A 149 -13.77 -5.79 20.11
N GLU A 150 -13.64 -5.26 18.89
CA GLU A 150 -12.75 -4.14 18.59
C GLU A 150 -13.10 -2.92 19.45
N PHE A 151 -14.37 -2.53 19.49
CA PHE A 151 -14.83 -1.39 20.30
C PHE A 151 -14.66 -1.62 21.80
N GLU A 152 -14.99 -2.80 22.31
CA GLU A 152 -14.80 -3.15 23.73
C GLU A 152 -13.33 -3.00 24.15
N ARG A 153 -12.39 -3.45 23.31
CA ARG A 153 -10.95 -3.44 23.61
C ARG A 153 -10.29 -2.08 23.43
N ASN A 154 -10.81 -1.24 22.53
CA ASN A 154 -10.12 -0.02 22.09
C ASN A 154 -10.85 1.28 22.44
N ARG A 155 -11.89 1.21 23.29
CA ARG A 155 -12.72 2.37 23.67
C ARG A 155 -11.92 3.60 24.07
N GLU A 156 -10.95 3.46 24.98
CA GLU A 156 -10.12 4.58 25.45
C GLU A 156 -9.31 5.21 24.31
N ARG A 157 -8.71 4.40 23.44
CA ARG A 157 -7.96 4.88 22.27
C ARG A 157 -8.86 5.66 21.31
N TYR A 158 -10.10 5.21 21.11
CA TYR A 158 -11.06 5.90 20.22
C TYR A 158 -11.60 7.18 20.81
N GLU A 159 -11.91 7.20 22.11
CA GLU A 159 -12.27 8.43 22.83
C GLU A 159 -11.12 9.44 22.77
N PHE A 160 -9.87 8.99 22.90
CA PHE A 160 -8.68 9.83 22.79
C PHE A 160 -8.46 10.39 21.37
N LEU A 161 -8.60 9.57 20.33
CA LEU A 161 -8.49 10.04 18.93
C LEU A 161 -9.63 11.00 18.55
N LYS A 162 -10.83 10.75 19.05
CA LYS A 162 -11.97 11.66 18.88
C LYS A 162 -11.71 13.01 19.55
N TRP A 163 -11.16 13.01 20.76
CA TRP A 163 -10.69 14.24 21.40
C TRP A 163 -9.64 14.94 20.53
N GLY A 164 -8.67 14.21 19.95
CA GLY A 164 -7.66 14.76 19.05
C GLY A 164 -8.29 15.50 17.86
N GLN A 165 -9.30 14.92 17.22
CA GLN A 165 -10.06 15.58 16.14
C GLN A 165 -10.71 16.89 16.56
N GLU A 166 -11.22 16.99 17.79
CA GLU A 166 -11.83 18.21 18.30
C GLU A 166 -10.80 19.24 18.79
N ALA A 167 -9.61 18.77 19.19
CA ALA A 167 -8.57 19.59 19.80
C ALA A 167 -7.59 20.21 18.80
N PHE A 168 -7.43 19.64 17.60
CA PHE A 168 -6.48 20.10 16.59
C PHE A 168 -7.19 20.51 15.29
N ASP A 169 -6.87 21.69 14.75
CA ASP A 169 -7.34 22.09 13.42
C ASP A 169 -6.66 21.25 12.34
N ASN A 170 -7.28 21.13 11.16
CA ASN A 170 -6.81 20.32 10.02
C ASN A 170 -6.66 18.81 10.31
N PHE A 171 -7.21 18.31 11.41
CA PHE A 171 -7.12 16.91 11.79
C PHE A 171 -8.48 16.21 11.62
N ARG A 172 -8.53 15.17 10.78
CA ARG A 172 -9.74 14.36 10.51
C ARG A 172 -9.50 12.91 10.88
N VAL A 173 -10.45 12.30 11.57
CA VAL A 173 -10.45 10.88 11.94
C VAL A 173 -11.53 10.16 11.16
N VAL A 174 -11.11 9.19 10.34
CA VAL A 174 -12.00 8.22 9.70
C VAL A 174 -12.31 7.10 10.71
N PRO A 175 -13.59 6.87 11.04
CA PRO A 175 -13.98 5.97 12.11
C PRO A 175 -13.72 4.49 11.77
N PRO A 176 -13.73 3.59 12.78
CA PRO A 176 -13.53 2.15 12.59
C PRO A 176 -14.55 1.54 11.61
N ALA A 177 -14.24 0.37 11.06
CA ALA A 177 -15.08 -0.38 10.13
C ALA A 177 -15.47 0.40 8.85
N THR A 178 -14.65 1.39 8.45
CA THR A 178 -14.81 2.12 7.19
C THR A 178 -13.96 1.53 6.07
N GLY A 179 -12.69 1.21 6.37
CA GLY A 179 -11.72 0.70 5.40
C GLY A 179 -10.29 0.79 5.92
N ILE A 180 -9.34 0.35 5.10
CA ILE A 180 -7.89 0.38 5.36
C ILE A 180 -7.32 1.70 4.83
N VAL A 181 -6.41 2.30 5.58
CA VAL A 181 -5.84 3.64 5.37
C VAL A 181 -5.46 3.91 3.91
N HIS A 182 -4.77 2.97 3.26
CA HIS A 182 -4.27 3.17 1.89
C HIS A 182 -5.35 3.04 0.82
N GLN A 183 -6.35 2.18 1.03
CA GLN A 183 -7.48 2.06 0.11
C GLN A 183 -8.42 3.25 0.25
N VAL A 184 -8.69 3.70 1.49
CA VAL A 184 -9.44 4.93 1.75
C VAL A 184 -8.70 6.15 1.17
N ASN A 185 -7.37 6.18 1.27
CA ASN A 185 -6.56 7.23 0.65
C ASN A 185 -6.70 7.23 -0.88
N LEU A 186 -6.59 6.05 -1.50
CA LEU A 186 -6.67 5.89 -2.95
C LEU A 186 -8.07 6.18 -3.50
N GLU A 187 -9.14 5.81 -2.79
CA GLU A 187 -10.53 5.94 -3.25
C GLU A 187 -11.15 7.30 -2.91
N PHE A 188 -10.72 7.95 -1.82
CA PHE A 188 -11.44 9.07 -1.23
C PHE A 188 -10.56 10.26 -0.82
N LEU A 189 -9.47 10.06 -0.07
CA LEU A 189 -8.74 11.18 0.54
C LEU A 189 -7.86 11.96 -0.44
N ALA A 190 -7.30 11.30 -1.46
CA ALA A 190 -6.36 11.92 -2.39
C ALA A 190 -7.09 12.76 -3.47
N PRO A 191 -6.86 14.09 -3.52
CA PRO A 191 -7.43 14.95 -4.56
C PRO A 191 -6.65 14.93 -5.88
N GLY A 192 -5.40 14.43 -5.88
CA GLY A 192 -4.50 14.50 -7.04
C GLY A 192 -3.83 15.87 -7.19
N VAL A 193 -4.62 16.95 -7.21
CA VAL A 193 -4.15 18.35 -7.18
C VAL A 193 -4.99 19.10 -6.16
N HIS A 194 -4.32 19.79 -5.23
CA HIS A 194 -4.98 20.65 -4.25
C HIS A 194 -5.41 21.96 -4.90
N SER A 195 -6.49 22.54 -4.40
CA SER A 195 -6.94 23.90 -4.71
C SER A 195 -7.34 24.58 -3.41
N VAL A 196 -6.48 25.45 -2.86
CA VAL A 196 -6.65 26.03 -1.52
C VAL A 196 -6.67 27.55 -1.57
N PRO A 197 -7.39 28.27 -0.69
CA PRO A 197 -7.45 29.73 -0.71
C PRO A 197 -6.07 30.40 -0.58
N TYR A 198 -5.78 31.38 -1.44
CA TYR A 198 -4.49 32.10 -1.50
C TYR A 198 -4.63 33.55 -2.04
N ASN A 199 -4.61 34.56 -1.17
CA ASN A 199 -4.62 35.98 -1.56
C ASN A 199 -5.77 36.39 -2.53
N GLY A 200 -6.97 35.84 -2.33
CA GLY A 200 -8.16 36.18 -3.12
C GLY A 200 -8.45 35.24 -4.31
N LEU A 201 -7.49 34.39 -4.70
CA LEU A 201 -7.68 33.30 -5.66
C LEU A 201 -7.29 31.96 -5.01
N PRO A 202 -7.76 30.80 -5.47
CA PRO A 202 -7.17 29.54 -5.05
C PRO A 202 -5.75 29.39 -5.61
N ILE A 203 -4.86 28.71 -4.89
CA ILE A 203 -3.58 28.21 -5.42
C ILE A 203 -3.70 26.71 -5.68
N ALA A 204 -3.18 26.26 -6.83
CA ALA A 204 -3.15 24.85 -7.20
C ALA A 204 -1.75 24.25 -7.12
N TYR A 205 -1.66 23.00 -6.63
CA TYR A 205 -0.40 22.26 -6.51
C TYR A 205 -0.62 20.74 -6.43
N PRO A 206 0.34 19.89 -6.86
CA PRO A 206 0.18 18.45 -6.85
C PRO A 206 0.02 17.95 -5.41
N ASP A 207 -0.82 16.93 -5.24
CA ASP A 207 -0.89 16.19 -4.00
C ASP A 207 0.44 15.46 -3.76
N SER A 208 0.86 15.48 -2.50
CA SER A 208 2.01 14.73 -2.00
C SER A 208 1.86 14.52 -0.51
N LEU A 209 2.38 13.42 0.02
CA LEU A 209 2.23 13.13 1.44
C LEU A 209 3.36 12.31 2.02
N VAL A 210 3.47 12.39 3.33
CA VAL A 210 4.06 11.32 4.12
C VAL A 210 3.01 10.69 5.01
N GLY A 211 3.23 9.44 5.40
CA GLY A 211 2.33 8.79 6.34
C GLY A 211 3.05 7.91 7.34
N THR A 212 2.44 7.69 8.50
CA THR A 212 3.01 6.86 9.57
C THR A 212 2.72 5.37 9.38
N ASP A 213 2.77 4.95 8.11
CA ASP A 213 2.72 3.56 7.66
C ASP A 213 3.63 3.40 6.44
N SER A 214 4.43 2.33 6.41
CA SER A 214 5.42 2.10 5.34
C SER A 214 4.79 2.02 3.94
N HIS A 215 3.57 1.48 3.83
CA HIS A 215 2.90 1.27 2.55
C HIS A 215 2.08 2.48 2.09
N THR A 216 2.28 3.66 2.71
CA THR A 216 1.82 4.95 2.16
C THR A 216 2.24 5.11 0.70
N THR A 217 3.31 4.41 0.30
CA THR A 217 3.77 4.30 -1.08
C THR A 217 2.72 3.76 -2.07
N MET A 218 1.65 3.11 -1.61
CA MET A 218 0.56 2.67 -2.47
C MET A 218 -0.07 3.80 -3.29
N ILE A 219 -0.10 5.02 -2.73
CA ILE A 219 -0.72 6.18 -3.37
C ILE A 219 0.02 6.66 -4.63
N ASN A 220 1.29 6.29 -4.78
CA ASN A 220 2.07 6.66 -5.96
C ASN A 220 1.59 5.99 -7.25
N GLY A 221 0.72 4.96 -7.16
CA GLY A 221 0.01 4.43 -8.32
C GLY A 221 -0.97 5.43 -8.95
N LEU A 222 -1.42 6.44 -8.20
CA LEU A 222 -2.29 7.55 -8.62
C LEU A 222 -1.48 8.78 -9.11
N GLY A 223 -0.15 8.73 -9.10
CA GLY A 223 0.70 9.90 -9.42
C GLY A 223 0.88 10.88 -8.28
N VAL A 224 0.50 10.50 -7.06
CA VAL A 224 0.72 11.29 -5.84
C VAL A 224 2.02 10.83 -5.18
N LEU A 225 3.00 11.73 -5.06
CA LEU A 225 4.29 11.37 -4.45
C LEU A 225 4.13 11.20 -2.94
N GLY A 226 4.34 9.99 -2.42
CA GLY A 226 4.34 9.80 -0.98
C GLY A 226 4.97 8.51 -0.46
N TRP A 227 5.35 8.50 0.81
CA TRP A 227 6.04 7.38 1.44
C TRP A 227 5.83 7.33 2.95
N GLY A 228 6.25 6.21 3.55
CA GLY A 228 6.16 6.00 4.98
C GLY A 228 7.30 6.66 5.76
N VAL A 229 6.97 7.28 6.89
CA VAL A 229 7.89 7.95 7.82
C VAL A 229 7.61 7.55 9.27
N GLY A 230 8.52 7.91 10.18
CA GLY A 230 8.26 7.78 11.63
C GLY A 230 7.22 8.80 12.14
N GLY A 231 6.66 8.56 13.33
CA GLY A 231 5.70 9.48 13.97
C GLY A 231 6.25 10.89 14.15
N ILE A 232 7.48 11.00 14.66
CA ILE A 232 8.17 12.27 14.90
C ILE A 232 8.39 13.06 13.59
N GLU A 233 8.76 12.38 12.51
CA GLU A 233 8.93 13.03 11.19
C GLU A 233 7.57 13.53 10.66
N ALA A 234 6.52 12.73 10.81
CA ALA A 234 5.17 13.14 10.44
C ALA A 234 4.70 14.35 11.27
N GLU A 235 4.95 14.39 12.58
CA GLU A 235 4.64 15.52 13.46
C GLU A 235 5.42 16.78 13.09
N ALA A 236 6.70 16.64 12.75
CA ALA A 236 7.51 17.76 12.27
C ALA A 236 6.88 18.38 11.02
N VAL A 237 6.45 17.55 10.06
CA VAL A 237 5.70 17.99 8.88
C VAL A 237 4.38 18.65 9.24
N MET A 238 3.61 18.06 10.17
CA MET A 238 2.36 18.67 10.65
C MET A 238 2.62 20.08 11.19
N LEU A 239 3.73 20.29 11.89
CA LEU A 239 4.11 21.59 12.47
C LEU A 239 4.85 22.52 11.47
N GLY A 240 4.90 22.16 10.19
CA GLY A 240 5.44 22.97 9.10
C GLY A 240 6.93 22.82 8.82
N GLN A 241 7.62 21.90 9.50
CA GLN A 241 9.02 21.62 9.21
C GLN A 241 9.16 20.81 7.91
N PRO A 242 10.14 21.15 7.06
CA PRO A 242 10.49 20.30 5.92
C PRO A 242 11.10 18.98 6.40
N ILE A 243 10.89 17.93 5.61
CA ILE A 243 11.72 16.73 5.66
C ILE A 243 13.03 17.05 4.96
N TYR A 244 14.15 16.76 5.61
CA TYR A 244 15.46 16.80 4.97
C TYR A 244 15.84 15.42 4.50
N MET A 245 16.17 15.30 3.22
CA MET A 245 16.58 14.04 2.61
C MET A 245 17.69 14.28 1.59
N LEU A 246 18.55 13.28 1.37
CA LEU A 246 19.43 13.30 0.22
C LEU A 246 18.59 13.34 -1.06
N LEU A 247 18.94 14.22 -1.99
CA LEU A 247 18.34 14.30 -3.32
C LEU A 247 18.35 12.89 -3.94
N PRO A 248 17.20 12.24 -4.17
CA PRO A 248 17.17 10.80 -4.37
C PRO A 248 17.73 10.41 -5.73
N GLN A 249 18.44 9.28 -5.77
CA GLN A 249 18.64 8.56 -7.03
C GLN A 249 17.30 8.00 -7.50
N VAL A 250 17.08 7.98 -8.82
CA VAL A 250 15.84 7.43 -9.42
C VAL A 250 16.21 6.29 -10.35
N VAL A 251 15.69 5.10 -10.06
CA VAL A 251 15.83 3.91 -10.91
C VAL A 251 14.60 3.81 -11.81
N GLY A 252 14.80 3.92 -13.12
CA GLY A 252 13.72 3.74 -14.10
C GLY A 252 13.41 2.26 -14.29
N PHE A 253 12.18 1.85 -14.01
CA PHE A 253 11.71 0.48 -14.23
C PHE A 253 10.81 0.41 -15.47
N LYS A 254 11.37 -0.05 -16.58
CA LYS A 254 10.70 -0.13 -17.87
C LYS A 254 9.76 -1.34 -17.91
N LEU A 255 8.49 -1.09 -18.17
CA LEU A 255 7.48 -2.12 -18.40
C LEU A 255 7.15 -2.20 -19.89
N THR A 256 7.21 -3.41 -20.44
CA THR A 256 6.83 -3.71 -21.82
C THR A 256 5.87 -4.90 -21.86
N GLY A 257 5.27 -5.16 -23.02
CA GLY A 257 4.30 -6.26 -23.18
C GLY A 257 2.99 -6.04 -22.41
N ALA A 258 2.28 -7.14 -22.14
CA ALA A 258 1.06 -7.20 -21.35
C ALA A 258 1.07 -8.48 -20.53
N LEU A 259 0.40 -8.47 -19.37
CA LEU A 259 0.29 -9.69 -18.55
C LEU A 259 -0.41 -10.80 -19.34
N PRO A 260 0.10 -12.03 -19.31
CA PRO A 260 -0.55 -13.17 -19.97
C PRO A 260 -1.83 -13.54 -19.24
N GLU A 261 -2.72 -14.25 -19.93
CA GLU A 261 -3.93 -14.82 -19.32
C GLU A 261 -3.57 -15.70 -18.12
N GLY A 262 -4.32 -15.56 -17.03
CA GLY A 262 -4.10 -16.27 -15.78
C GLY A 262 -3.08 -15.60 -14.84
N ALA A 263 -2.25 -14.66 -15.30
CA ALA A 263 -1.43 -13.83 -14.44
C ALA A 263 -2.24 -12.65 -13.87
N THR A 264 -1.88 -12.24 -12.66
CA THR A 264 -2.54 -11.18 -11.90
C THR A 264 -1.59 -10.04 -11.55
N ALA A 265 -2.14 -8.91 -11.09
CA ALA A 265 -1.35 -7.82 -10.50
C ALA A 265 -0.48 -8.29 -9.34
N THR A 266 -0.94 -9.27 -8.56
CA THR A 266 -0.17 -9.87 -7.47
C THR A 266 1.08 -10.57 -8.02
N ASP A 267 0.96 -11.34 -9.09
CA ASP A 267 2.09 -12.05 -9.70
C ASP A 267 3.13 -11.06 -10.26
N LEU A 268 2.64 -9.98 -10.87
CA LEU A 268 3.46 -8.88 -11.36
C LEU A 268 4.25 -8.21 -10.22
N VAL A 269 3.59 -7.82 -9.13
CA VAL A 269 4.30 -7.16 -8.03
C VAL A 269 5.29 -8.08 -7.34
N LEU A 270 4.99 -9.38 -7.21
CA LEU A 270 5.96 -10.34 -6.64
C LEU A 270 7.20 -10.47 -7.54
N ARG A 271 7.02 -10.46 -8.87
CA ARG A 271 8.14 -10.44 -9.83
C ARG A 271 8.94 -9.14 -9.77
N VAL A 272 8.26 -7.99 -9.71
CA VAL A 272 8.90 -6.68 -9.54
C VAL A 272 9.68 -6.63 -8.23
N THR A 273 9.11 -7.16 -7.15
CA THR A 273 9.73 -7.20 -5.82
C THR A 273 11.03 -8.01 -5.82
N GLU A 274 11.00 -9.21 -6.42
CA GLU A 274 12.18 -10.06 -6.61
C GLU A 274 13.29 -9.33 -7.38
N MET A 275 12.92 -8.71 -8.52
CA MET A 275 13.87 -8.03 -9.40
C MET A 275 14.50 -6.79 -8.74
N LEU A 276 13.69 -5.95 -8.11
CA LEU A 276 14.16 -4.73 -7.45
C LEU A 276 14.98 -5.02 -6.19
N ARG A 277 14.64 -6.07 -5.43
CA ARG A 277 15.50 -6.51 -4.32
C ARG A 277 16.86 -6.97 -4.81
N LYS A 278 16.92 -7.70 -5.92
CA LYS A 278 18.19 -8.12 -6.52
C LYS A 278 19.00 -6.93 -7.05
N LYS A 279 18.32 -5.90 -7.59
CA LYS A 279 18.95 -4.66 -8.08
C LYS A 279 19.53 -3.81 -6.95
N GLY A 280 18.92 -3.81 -5.77
CA GLY A 280 19.37 -3.05 -4.61
C GLY A 280 18.98 -1.57 -4.69
N VAL A 281 17.70 -1.29 -4.43
CA VAL A 281 17.12 0.07 -4.54
C VAL A 281 16.86 0.75 -3.18
N VAL A 282 17.57 0.31 -2.13
CA VAL A 282 17.43 0.89 -0.78
C VAL A 282 17.77 2.39 -0.78
N GLY A 283 16.85 3.21 -0.26
CA GLY A 283 17.01 4.67 -0.18
C GLY A 283 16.90 5.40 -1.53
N LYS A 284 16.48 4.71 -2.59
CA LYS A 284 16.27 5.27 -3.93
C LYS A 284 14.79 5.39 -4.23
N PHE A 285 14.46 6.24 -5.20
CA PHE A 285 13.15 6.22 -5.85
C PHE A 285 13.18 5.19 -6.98
N VAL A 286 12.04 4.54 -7.21
CA VAL A 286 11.78 3.76 -8.43
C VAL A 286 10.68 4.47 -9.17
N GLU A 287 10.86 4.71 -10.47
CA GLU A 287 9.85 5.32 -11.33
C GLU A 287 9.53 4.37 -12.48
N PHE A 288 8.27 3.98 -12.62
CA PHE A 288 7.82 3.06 -13.65
C PHE A 288 7.54 3.83 -14.94
N TYR A 289 8.00 3.29 -16.06
CA TYR A 289 7.85 3.91 -17.39
C TYR A 289 7.75 2.87 -18.50
N GLY A 290 7.52 3.33 -19.74
CA GLY A 290 7.48 2.48 -20.93
C GLY A 290 6.07 2.10 -21.38
N PRO A 291 5.95 1.44 -22.53
CA PRO A 291 4.67 1.20 -23.20
C PRO A 291 3.72 0.27 -22.42
N GLY A 292 4.24 -0.50 -21.45
CA GLY A 292 3.45 -1.36 -20.57
C GLY A 292 2.54 -0.59 -19.61
N LEU A 293 2.83 0.69 -19.29
CA LEU A 293 2.01 1.49 -18.36
C LEU A 293 0.55 1.60 -18.83
N ALA A 294 0.34 1.77 -20.14
CA ALA A 294 -0.98 1.88 -20.74
C ALA A 294 -1.78 0.56 -20.72
N LYS A 295 -1.17 -0.55 -20.28
CA LYS A 295 -1.80 -1.87 -20.12
C LYS A 295 -2.16 -2.19 -18.68
N LEU A 296 -1.76 -1.36 -17.72
CA LEU A 296 -2.05 -1.53 -16.31
C LEU A 296 -3.19 -0.60 -15.89
N SER A 297 -4.21 -1.17 -15.25
CA SER A 297 -5.23 -0.37 -14.56
C SER A 297 -4.61 0.33 -13.35
N LEU A 298 -5.25 1.38 -12.82
CA LEU A 298 -4.72 2.03 -11.61
C LEU A 298 -4.58 1.03 -10.45
N PRO A 299 -5.58 0.17 -10.12
CA PRO A 299 -5.38 -0.79 -9.06
C PRO A 299 -4.17 -1.70 -9.23
N ASP A 300 -3.76 -2.03 -10.47
CA ASP A 300 -2.53 -2.80 -10.72
C ASP A 300 -1.28 -1.97 -10.35
N ARG A 301 -1.25 -0.68 -10.72
CA ARG A 301 -0.17 0.26 -10.36
C ARG A 301 -0.07 0.44 -8.85
N ALA A 302 -1.22 0.58 -8.18
CA ALA A 302 -1.29 0.71 -6.73
C ALA A 302 -0.79 -0.56 -6.01
N THR A 303 -1.12 -1.76 -6.52
CA THR A 303 -0.56 -3.02 -6.01
C THR A 303 0.97 -3.03 -6.11
N ILE A 304 1.55 -2.56 -7.23
CA ILE A 304 3.00 -2.47 -7.40
C ILE A 304 3.63 -1.46 -6.45
N ALA A 305 3.09 -0.24 -6.42
CA ALA A 305 3.59 0.86 -5.60
C ALA A 305 3.48 0.58 -4.08
N ASN A 306 2.47 -0.19 -3.67
CA ASN A 306 2.29 -0.62 -2.28
C ASN A 306 3.51 -1.35 -1.74
N MET A 307 4.11 -2.24 -2.53
CA MET A 307 5.22 -3.10 -2.09
C MET A 307 6.60 -2.42 -2.15
N ALA A 308 6.66 -1.09 -2.30
CA ALA A 308 7.93 -0.37 -2.30
C ALA A 308 8.82 -0.62 -1.07
N PRO A 309 8.30 -0.66 0.16
CA PRO A 309 9.08 -1.04 1.32
C PRO A 309 9.63 -2.46 1.21
N GLU A 310 8.86 -3.38 0.62
CA GLU A 310 9.22 -4.79 0.44
C GLU A 310 10.31 -5.00 -0.60
N TYR A 311 10.47 -4.11 -1.59
CA TYR A 311 11.66 -4.07 -2.45
C TYR A 311 12.74 -3.05 -2.07
N GLY A 312 12.47 -2.22 -1.07
CA GLY A 312 13.42 -1.36 -0.39
C GLY A 312 13.46 0.08 -0.88
N ALA A 313 12.71 0.43 -1.92
CA ALA A 313 12.68 1.80 -2.39
C ALA A 313 11.95 2.69 -1.39
N THR A 314 12.30 3.98 -1.38
CA THR A 314 11.51 4.99 -0.66
C THR A 314 10.12 5.12 -1.28
N THR A 315 10.02 5.01 -2.61
CA THR A 315 8.75 5.03 -3.35
C THR A 315 8.84 4.22 -4.65
N GLY A 316 7.68 3.77 -5.15
CA GLY A 316 7.47 3.24 -6.51
C GLY A 316 6.46 4.10 -7.26
N PHE A 317 6.94 5.02 -8.09
CA PHE A 317 6.15 6.10 -8.67
C PHE A 317 5.62 5.78 -10.08
N PHE A 318 4.33 6.04 -10.30
CA PHE A 318 3.70 6.06 -11.62
C PHE A 318 3.21 7.49 -11.90
N PRO A 319 3.59 8.13 -13.00
CA PRO A 319 3.12 9.48 -13.30
C PRO A 319 1.60 9.52 -13.55
N VAL A 320 1.01 10.71 -13.38
CA VAL A 320 -0.39 10.96 -13.73
C VAL A 320 -0.57 10.78 -15.24
N ASP A 321 -1.56 10.00 -15.66
CA ASP A 321 -1.92 9.81 -17.07
C ASP A 321 -3.44 9.65 -17.24
N GLU A 322 -3.86 9.25 -18.44
CA GLU A 322 -5.28 9.02 -18.76
C GLU A 322 -5.96 7.98 -17.86
N GLU A 323 -5.24 6.93 -17.43
CA GLU A 323 -5.79 5.92 -16.53
C GLU A 323 -5.99 6.48 -15.12
N THR A 324 -5.12 7.39 -14.67
CA THR A 324 -5.33 8.15 -13.43
C THR A 324 -6.65 8.91 -13.47
N LEU A 325 -6.92 9.66 -14.55
CA LEU A 325 -8.17 10.42 -14.71
C LEU A 325 -9.39 9.48 -14.75
N ARG A 326 -9.30 8.39 -15.52
CA ARG A 326 -10.36 7.38 -15.60
C ARG A 326 -10.69 6.79 -14.23
N TYR A 327 -9.68 6.45 -13.44
CA TYR A 327 -9.90 5.93 -12.10
C TYR A 327 -10.56 6.97 -11.20
N MET A 328 -10.11 8.24 -11.25
CA MET A 328 -10.72 9.31 -10.47
C MET A 328 -12.22 9.46 -10.79
N ILE A 329 -12.59 9.43 -12.07
CA ILE A 329 -13.99 9.41 -12.52
C ILE A 329 -14.71 8.16 -11.97
N GLY A 330 -14.11 6.98 -12.10
CA GLY A 330 -14.70 5.70 -11.67
C GLY A 330 -14.98 5.61 -10.17
N THR A 331 -14.20 6.31 -9.35
CA THR A 331 -14.40 6.43 -7.89
C THR A 331 -15.33 7.57 -7.48
N GLY A 332 -15.88 8.34 -8.44
CA GLY A 332 -16.83 9.40 -8.18
C GLY A 332 -16.21 10.72 -7.71
N ARG A 333 -14.94 11.02 -8.07
CA ARG A 333 -14.41 12.38 -7.91
C ARG A 333 -15.23 13.35 -8.77
N ALA A 334 -15.42 14.58 -8.28
CA ALA A 334 -16.14 15.61 -9.01
C ALA A 334 -15.45 15.91 -10.36
N GLU A 335 -16.24 16.15 -11.41
CA GLU A 335 -15.73 16.45 -12.76
C GLU A 335 -14.76 17.64 -12.75
N GLU A 336 -15.10 18.72 -12.03
CA GLU A 336 -14.25 19.89 -11.84
C GLU A 336 -12.88 19.56 -11.21
N GLN A 337 -12.83 18.58 -10.31
CA GLN A 337 -11.58 18.15 -9.68
C GLN A 337 -10.72 17.34 -10.67
N VAL A 338 -11.35 16.49 -11.50
CA VAL A 338 -10.63 15.70 -12.51
C VAL A 338 -10.08 16.63 -13.61
N GLU A 339 -10.86 17.61 -14.04
CA GLU A 339 -10.42 18.61 -15.02
C GLU A 339 -9.26 19.47 -14.47
N LEU A 340 -9.32 19.87 -13.19
CA LEU A 340 -8.21 20.55 -12.51
C LEU A 340 -6.93 19.70 -12.55
N VAL A 341 -7.02 18.41 -12.21
CA VAL A 341 -5.86 17.50 -12.23
C VAL A 341 -5.27 17.40 -13.63
N GLU A 342 -6.10 17.16 -14.64
CA GLU A 342 -5.65 17.05 -16.02
C GLU A 342 -4.92 18.33 -16.49
N ARG A 343 -5.56 19.49 -16.32
CA ARG A 343 -5.02 20.76 -16.79
C ARG A 343 -3.76 21.15 -16.05
N TYR A 344 -3.76 21.06 -14.72
CA TYR A 344 -2.60 21.39 -13.90
C TYR A 344 -1.41 20.48 -14.23
N CYS A 345 -1.62 19.16 -14.32
CA CYS A 345 -0.54 18.24 -14.63
C CYS A 345 0.00 18.44 -16.05
N LYS A 346 -0.84 18.79 -17.04
CA LYS A 346 -0.36 19.14 -18.39
C LYS A 346 0.46 20.43 -18.38
N GLU A 347 -0.04 21.48 -17.73
CA GLU A 347 0.63 22.78 -17.63
C GLU A 347 2.01 22.67 -16.95
N GLN A 348 2.13 21.80 -15.95
CA GLN A 348 3.38 21.59 -15.21
C GLN A 348 4.31 20.53 -15.81
N GLY A 349 3.92 19.85 -16.90
CA GLY A 349 4.67 18.70 -17.41
C GLY A 349 4.72 17.52 -16.43
N LEU A 350 3.69 17.35 -15.61
CA LEU A 350 3.48 16.20 -14.70
C LEU A 350 2.56 15.12 -15.29
N PHE A 351 1.94 15.39 -16.44
CA PHE A 351 1.08 14.45 -17.16
C PHE A 351 1.90 13.62 -18.15
N HIS A 352 1.83 12.30 -18.04
CA HIS A 352 2.50 11.36 -18.93
C HIS A 352 1.54 10.89 -20.04
N ASP A 353 2.05 10.86 -21.26
CA ASP A 353 1.39 10.34 -22.45
C ASP A 353 2.41 9.67 -23.41
N ALA A 354 1.92 9.19 -24.57
CA ALA A 354 2.77 8.50 -25.54
C ALA A 354 3.84 9.39 -26.22
N ASN A 355 3.72 10.72 -26.12
CA ASN A 355 4.64 11.69 -26.70
C ASN A 355 5.61 12.27 -25.66
N SER A 356 5.43 11.90 -24.39
CA SER A 356 6.26 12.38 -23.29
C SER A 356 7.72 12.00 -23.50
N VAL A 357 8.62 12.95 -23.25
CA VAL A 357 10.06 12.71 -23.33
C VAL A 357 10.46 11.72 -22.23
N GLU A 358 11.11 10.62 -22.59
CA GLU A 358 11.60 9.65 -21.60
C GLU A 358 12.57 10.36 -20.62
N PRO A 359 12.30 10.29 -19.30
CA PRO A 359 13.19 10.87 -18.32
C PRO A 359 14.58 10.25 -18.33
N THR A 360 15.58 11.01 -17.92
CA THR A 360 16.92 10.46 -17.64
C THR A 360 16.90 9.89 -16.24
N PHE A 361 17.26 8.61 -16.08
CA PHE A 361 17.30 7.95 -14.78
C PHE A 361 18.74 7.74 -14.30
N SER A 362 18.93 7.58 -12.99
CA SER A 362 20.24 7.23 -12.41
C SER A 362 20.69 5.82 -12.81
N ASP A 363 19.73 4.91 -12.99
CA ASP A 363 19.93 3.54 -13.45
C ASP A 363 18.62 3.01 -14.04
N THR A 364 18.65 1.91 -14.76
CA THR A 364 17.46 1.29 -15.36
C THR A 364 17.36 -0.22 -15.11
N LEU A 365 16.14 -0.72 -15.20
CA LEU A 365 15.79 -2.14 -15.21
C LEU A 365 14.56 -2.33 -16.10
N GLU A 366 14.42 -3.48 -16.76
CA GLU A 366 13.31 -3.75 -17.68
C GLU A 366 12.64 -5.09 -17.39
N LEU A 367 11.31 -5.14 -17.56
CA LEU A 367 10.49 -6.33 -17.48
C LEU A 367 9.49 -6.36 -18.66
N ASP A 368 9.57 -7.42 -19.45
CA ASP A 368 8.47 -7.82 -20.35
C ASP A 368 7.41 -8.56 -19.53
N MET A 369 6.25 -7.93 -19.36
CA MET A 369 5.14 -8.45 -18.56
C MET A 369 4.56 -9.75 -19.12
N SER A 370 4.77 -10.07 -20.40
CA SER A 370 4.33 -11.34 -20.99
C SER A 370 5.03 -12.56 -20.39
N THR A 371 6.17 -12.33 -19.73
CA THR A 371 6.96 -13.39 -19.07
C THR A 371 6.52 -13.69 -17.63
N VAL A 372 5.58 -12.89 -17.08
CA VAL A 372 5.11 -13.06 -15.70
C VAL A 372 4.26 -14.33 -15.60
N LYS A 373 4.62 -15.21 -14.66
CA LYS A 373 3.87 -16.40 -14.32
C LYS A 373 3.12 -16.25 -13.00
N PRO A 374 1.96 -16.91 -12.83
CA PRO A 374 1.34 -17.11 -11.52
C PRO A 374 2.34 -17.59 -10.49
N ALA A 375 2.33 -16.99 -9.30
CA ALA A 375 3.34 -17.24 -8.29
C ALA A 375 2.82 -17.00 -6.86
N LEU A 376 3.59 -17.54 -5.92
CA LEU A 376 3.52 -17.18 -4.51
C LEU A 376 4.85 -16.54 -4.09
N ALA A 377 4.91 -15.94 -2.91
CA ALA A 377 6.19 -15.63 -2.27
C ALA A 377 6.24 -16.11 -0.83
N GLY A 378 7.32 -16.78 -0.45
CA GLY A 378 7.49 -17.37 0.88
C GLY A 378 8.63 -18.37 0.97
N PRO A 379 8.71 -19.13 2.08
CA PRO A 379 7.76 -19.15 3.21
C PRO A 379 7.97 -18.03 4.25
N LYS A 380 9.02 -17.22 4.14
CA LYS A 380 9.39 -16.27 5.22
C LYS A 380 9.72 -14.84 4.76
N ARG A 381 9.82 -14.57 3.46
CA ARG A 381 10.11 -13.22 2.95
C ARG A 381 9.33 -12.89 1.67
N PRO A 382 8.99 -11.60 1.42
CA PRO A 382 8.19 -11.20 0.25
C PRO A 382 8.91 -11.34 -1.08
N GLN A 383 10.24 -11.26 -1.09
CA GLN A 383 11.06 -11.40 -2.30
C GLN A 383 11.38 -12.85 -2.67
N ASP A 384 11.01 -13.82 -1.83
CA ASP A 384 11.23 -15.24 -2.11
C ASP A 384 10.11 -15.78 -3.01
N ARG A 385 10.05 -15.29 -4.26
CA ARG A 385 9.07 -15.69 -5.26
C ARG A 385 9.25 -17.16 -5.67
N ILE A 386 8.14 -17.87 -5.84
CA ILE A 386 8.05 -19.26 -6.26
C ILE A 386 6.98 -19.32 -7.36
N ASP A 387 7.36 -19.72 -8.57
CA ASP A 387 6.38 -19.96 -9.64
C ASP A 387 5.38 -21.04 -9.19
N LEU A 388 4.10 -20.88 -9.54
CA LEU A 388 3.03 -21.78 -9.09
C LEU A 388 3.30 -23.24 -9.48
N ASP A 389 3.88 -23.47 -10.65
CA ASP A 389 4.29 -24.79 -11.17
C ASP A 389 5.43 -25.44 -10.36
N ASN A 390 6.10 -24.69 -9.49
CA ASN A 390 7.22 -25.15 -8.66
C ASN A 390 6.89 -25.19 -7.16
N MET A 391 5.67 -24.84 -6.75
CA MET A 391 5.31 -24.67 -5.33
C MET A 391 5.55 -25.95 -4.51
N LYS A 392 5.05 -27.10 -4.97
CA LYS A 392 5.25 -28.41 -4.31
C LYS A 392 6.72 -28.77 -4.16
N ALA A 393 7.52 -28.54 -5.20
CA ALA A 393 8.94 -28.87 -5.21
C ALA A 393 9.74 -27.97 -4.26
N ASP A 394 9.49 -26.66 -4.28
CA ASP A 394 10.14 -25.71 -3.37
C ASP A 394 9.73 -25.98 -1.91
N TRP A 395 8.44 -26.27 -1.66
CA TRP A 395 7.95 -26.65 -0.35
C TRP A 395 8.70 -27.86 0.23
N ASN A 396 8.75 -28.97 -0.52
CA ASN A 396 9.41 -30.19 -0.07
C ASN A 396 10.91 -29.97 0.18
N LYS A 397 11.57 -29.15 -0.64
CA LYS A 397 12.96 -28.75 -0.43
C LYS A 397 13.13 -27.89 0.84
N SER A 398 12.18 -26.99 1.11
CA SER A 398 12.26 -26.08 2.26
C SER A 398 12.16 -26.82 3.60
N LEU A 399 11.46 -27.96 3.65
CA LEU A 399 11.31 -28.75 4.88
C LEU A 399 12.67 -29.20 5.44
N THR A 400 13.56 -29.73 4.59
CA THR A 400 14.86 -30.27 5.01
C THR A 400 16.02 -29.28 4.87
N ALA A 401 15.82 -28.14 4.20
CA ALA A 401 16.87 -27.14 4.06
C ALA A 401 17.25 -26.55 5.45
N PRO A 402 18.53 -26.15 5.67
CA PRO A 402 18.97 -25.59 6.95
C PRO A 402 18.08 -24.43 7.41
N VAL A 403 17.86 -24.33 8.72
CA VAL A 403 17.03 -23.28 9.31
C VAL A 403 17.47 -21.91 8.81
N GLY A 404 16.56 -21.22 8.15
CA GLY A 404 16.83 -19.95 7.51
C GLY A 404 15.62 -19.43 6.73
N PRO A 405 15.82 -18.44 5.83
CA PRO A 405 14.71 -17.84 5.08
C PRO A 405 13.92 -18.81 4.20
N LYS A 406 14.58 -19.88 3.72
CA LYS A 406 13.99 -20.92 2.86
C LYS A 406 14.08 -22.33 3.45
N GLY A 407 14.28 -22.46 4.76
CA GLY A 407 14.53 -23.76 5.39
C GLY A 407 13.97 -23.89 6.78
N PHE A 408 13.48 -25.10 7.09
CA PHE A 408 12.91 -25.48 8.39
C PHE A 408 13.77 -26.47 9.17
N GLY A 409 14.76 -27.10 8.53
CA GLY A 409 15.73 -27.98 9.18
C GLY A 409 15.13 -29.28 9.73
N LEU A 410 14.06 -29.80 9.13
CA LEU A 410 13.47 -31.08 9.52
C LEU A 410 14.36 -32.25 9.09
N GLU A 411 14.46 -33.25 9.96
CA GLU A 411 15.09 -34.52 9.64
C GLU A 411 14.20 -35.36 8.73
N SER A 412 14.79 -36.26 7.94
CA SER A 412 14.03 -37.10 7.00
C SER A 412 12.99 -37.99 7.68
N ALA A 413 13.22 -38.35 8.95
CA ALA A 413 12.28 -39.15 9.75
C ALA A 413 10.99 -38.39 10.09
N ASP A 414 11.05 -37.06 10.18
CA ASP A 414 9.93 -36.23 10.63
C ASP A 414 9.03 -35.77 9.48
N LEU A 415 9.48 -35.91 8.22
CA LEU A 415 8.73 -35.47 7.03
C LEU A 415 7.35 -36.13 6.90
N ALA A 416 7.21 -37.35 7.40
CA ALA A 416 5.96 -38.11 7.38
C ALA A 416 5.06 -37.85 8.60
N THR A 417 5.42 -36.90 9.47
CA THR A 417 4.64 -36.60 10.68
C THR A 417 3.23 -36.18 10.32
N LYS A 418 2.29 -36.79 11.02
CA LYS A 418 0.86 -36.67 10.78
C LYS A 418 0.12 -36.73 12.09
N VAL A 419 -0.77 -35.79 12.32
CA VAL A 419 -1.61 -35.73 13.52
C VAL A 419 -3.07 -35.86 13.10
N THR A 420 -3.72 -36.93 13.55
CA THR A 420 -5.15 -37.16 13.32
C THR A 420 -5.96 -36.36 14.33
N VAL A 421 -6.83 -35.50 13.83
CA VAL A 421 -7.76 -34.68 14.62
C VAL A 421 -9.16 -35.27 14.52
N ASN A 422 -9.82 -35.44 15.65
CA ASN A 422 -11.22 -35.82 15.74
C ASN A 422 -11.99 -34.70 16.45
N HIS A 423 -12.78 -33.95 15.69
CA HIS A 423 -13.54 -32.80 16.20
C HIS A 423 -14.96 -32.81 15.63
N GLU A 424 -15.96 -32.75 16.50
CA GLU A 424 -17.39 -32.70 16.14
C GLU A 424 -17.83 -33.78 15.12
N GLY A 425 -17.29 -35.00 15.26
CA GLY A 425 -17.60 -36.12 14.37
C GLY A 425 -16.89 -36.08 13.01
N ARG A 426 -16.02 -35.10 12.76
CA ARG A 426 -15.14 -35.03 11.60
C ARG A 426 -13.75 -35.52 11.99
N VAL A 427 -13.22 -36.44 11.19
CA VAL A 427 -11.85 -36.97 11.34
C VAL A 427 -11.03 -36.53 10.14
N TYR A 428 -9.88 -35.90 10.39
CA TYR A 428 -8.96 -35.45 9.36
C TYR A 428 -7.51 -35.47 9.88
N ASP A 429 -6.57 -35.45 8.96
CA ASP A 429 -5.14 -35.46 9.27
C ASP A 429 -4.52 -34.09 8.96
N LEU A 430 -3.70 -33.59 9.88
CA LEU A 430 -2.79 -32.48 9.63
C LEU A 430 -1.37 -33.00 9.43
N THR A 431 -0.70 -32.48 8.41
CA THR A 431 0.71 -32.74 8.08
C THR A 431 1.48 -31.43 7.91
N HIS A 432 2.80 -31.52 7.73
CA HIS A 432 3.59 -30.41 7.23
C HIS A 432 2.95 -29.86 5.94
N GLY A 433 2.79 -28.53 5.89
CA GLY A 433 2.26 -27.82 4.73
C GLY A 433 0.74 -27.70 4.72
N SER A 434 0.04 -28.26 5.71
CA SER A 434 -1.39 -28.01 5.87
C SER A 434 -1.66 -26.51 5.96
N VAL A 435 -2.54 -26.01 5.10
CA VAL A 435 -2.96 -24.60 5.13
C VAL A 435 -3.95 -24.45 6.27
N VAL A 436 -3.58 -23.67 7.29
CA VAL A 436 -4.40 -23.46 8.49
C VAL A 436 -5.01 -22.07 8.52
N ILE A 437 -4.48 -21.13 7.73
CA ILE A 437 -5.04 -19.79 7.51
C ILE A 437 -5.06 -19.53 6.00
N ALA A 438 -6.21 -19.13 5.47
CA ALA A 438 -6.37 -18.62 4.11
C ALA A 438 -7.10 -17.27 4.15
N ALA A 439 -6.38 -16.18 3.96
CA ALA A 439 -6.92 -14.83 4.20
C ALA A 439 -6.86 -13.95 2.94
N ILE A 440 -8.03 -13.57 2.43
CA ILE A 440 -8.14 -12.44 1.50
C ILE A 440 -8.15 -11.17 2.35
N THR A 441 -7.01 -10.48 2.39
CA THR A 441 -6.71 -9.36 3.28
C THR A 441 -5.82 -8.33 2.55
N SER A 442 -5.41 -7.28 3.27
CA SER A 442 -4.53 -6.20 2.83
C SER A 442 -5.11 -5.24 1.79
N CYS A 443 -4.79 -3.96 1.95
CA CYS A 443 -5.01 -2.94 0.93
C CYS A 443 -4.28 -3.25 -0.39
N THR A 444 -3.19 -4.02 -0.37
CA THR A 444 -2.39 -4.39 -1.56
C THR A 444 -3.25 -5.01 -2.67
N ASN A 445 -4.17 -5.91 -2.31
CA ASN A 445 -4.96 -6.68 -3.26
C ASN A 445 -6.46 -6.40 -3.16
N THR A 446 -6.99 -6.03 -1.99
CA THR A 446 -8.44 -5.78 -1.83
C THR A 446 -8.90 -4.48 -2.50
N SER A 447 -7.97 -3.56 -2.78
CA SER A 447 -8.20 -2.36 -3.60
C SER A 447 -8.30 -2.64 -5.10
N ASN A 448 -8.03 -3.89 -5.54
CA ASN A 448 -8.01 -4.28 -6.94
C ASN A 448 -9.22 -5.16 -7.29
N PRO A 449 -10.25 -4.61 -7.97
CA PRO A 449 -11.44 -5.36 -8.33
C PRO A 449 -11.17 -6.59 -9.20
N SER A 450 -10.13 -6.56 -10.05
CA SER A 450 -9.81 -7.68 -10.95
C SER A 450 -9.51 -8.96 -10.18
N VAL A 451 -8.69 -8.88 -9.13
CA VAL A 451 -8.34 -10.05 -8.31
C VAL A 451 -9.44 -10.44 -7.33
N MET A 452 -10.23 -9.48 -6.85
CA MET A 452 -11.36 -9.74 -5.95
C MET A 452 -12.52 -10.42 -6.67
N VAL A 453 -12.89 -9.92 -7.86
CA VAL A 453 -13.86 -10.57 -8.75
C VAL A 453 -13.32 -11.92 -9.22
N GLY A 454 -12.02 -12.01 -9.54
CA GLY A 454 -11.35 -13.27 -9.85
C GLY A 454 -11.51 -14.32 -8.73
N ALA A 455 -11.35 -13.92 -7.46
CA ALA A 455 -11.54 -14.81 -6.32
C ALA A 455 -12.99 -15.27 -6.19
N GLY A 456 -13.95 -14.36 -6.36
CA GLY A 456 -15.37 -14.70 -6.36
C GLY A 456 -15.77 -15.64 -7.51
N LEU A 457 -15.22 -15.42 -8.71
CA LEU A 457 -15.45 -16.29 -9.86
C LEU A 457 -14.84 -17.68 -9.66
N LEU A 458 -13.64 -17.77 -9.07
CA LEU A 458 -13.03 -19.05 -8.71
C LEU A 458 -13.89 -19.78 -7.67
N ALA A 459 -14.32 -19.08 -6.62
CA ALA A 459 -15.22 -19.64 -5.60
C ALA A 459 -16.52 -20.16 -6.23
N LYS A 460 -17.15 -19.38 -7.12
CA LYS A 460 -18.33 -19.80 -7.87
C LYS A 460 -18.08 -21.09 -8.65
N LYS A 461 -17.00 -21.15 -9.42
CA LYS A 461 -16.66 -22.33 -10.24
C LYS A 461 -16.33 -23.56 -9.40
N ALA A 462 -15.76 -23.37 -8.22
CA ALA A 462 -15.46 -24.44 -7.27
C ALA A 462 -16.74 -25.01 -6.63
N VAL A 463 -17.61 -24.14 -6.11
CA VAL A 463 -18.88 -24.53 -5.50
C VAL A 463 -19.81 -25.21 -6.52
N GLU A 464 -19.90 -24.69 -7.75
CA GLU A 464 -20.67 -25.33 -8.85
C GLU A 464 -20.14 -26.73 -9.21
N ARG A 465 -18.88 -27.05 -8.87
CA ARG A 465 -18.27 -28.37 -9.04
C ARG A 465 -18.33 -29.25 -7.78
N GLY A 466 -18.97 -28.78 -6.71
CA GLY A 466 -19.08 -29.51 -5.45
C GLY A 466 -17.80 -29.53 -4.62
N LEU A 467 -16.86 -28.59 -4.87
CA LEU A 467 -15.69 -28.40 -4.03
C LEU A 467 -16.04 -27.56 -2.80
N ASP A 468 -15.35 -27.84 -1.69
CA ASP A 468 -15.46 -27.14 -0.41
C ASP A 468 -14.08 -26.98 0.22
N VAL A 469 -13.95 -26.04 1.15
CA VAL A 469 -12.73 -25.82 1.93
C VAL A 469 -12.54 -26.91 2.98
N LYS A 470 -11.29 -27.19 3.34
CA LYS A 470 -11.00 -28.18 4.38
C LYS A 470 -11.42 -27.65 5.76
N PRO A 471 -11.93 -28.51 6.67
CA PRO A 471 -12.57 -28.08 7.91
C PRO A 471 -11.61 -27.43 8.93
N TRP A 472 -10.30 -27.60 8.78
CA TRP A 472 -9.29 -26.98 9.65
C TRP A 472 -8.83 -25.59 9.18
N VAL A 473 -9.22 -25.16 7.98
CA VAL A 473 -8.73 -23.92 7.38
C VAL A 473 -9.51 -22.74 7.95
N LYS A 474 -8.81 -21.81 8.60
CA LYS A 474 -9.35 -20.51 8.99
C LYS A 474 -9.40 -19.58 7.77
N THR A 475 -10.56 -19.52 7.11
CA THR A 475 -10.80 -18.61 5.99
C THR A 475 -11.29 -17.24 6.46
N SER A 476 -10.92 -16.19 5.74
CA SER A 476 -11.40 -14.83 6.03
C SER A 476 -11.35 -13.91 4.81
N LEU A 477 -12.35 -13.03 4.71
CA LEU A 477 -12.38 -11.91 3.77
C LEU A 477 -12.38 -10.61 4.57
N ALA A 478 -11.33 -9.80 4.43
CA ALA A 478 -11.19 -8.51 5.08
C ALA A 478 -10.97 -7.41 4.03
N PRO A 479 -12.06 -6.86 3.46
CA PRO A 479 -11.94 -5.85 2.41
C PRO A 479 -11.37 -4.53 2.94
N GLY A 480 -10.57 -3.83 2.13
CA GLY A 480 -10.05 -2.52 2.52
C GLY A 480 -11.03 -1.36 2.34
N SER A 481 -12.22 -1.58 1.78
CA SER A 481 -13.34 -0.63 1.88
C SER A 481 -14.69 -1.33 1.65
N LYS A 482 -15.79 -0.64 1.97
CA LYS A 482 -17.16 -1.15 1.72
C LYS A 482 -17.51 -1.29 0.24
N VAL A 483 -16.77 -0.63 -0.65
CA VAL A 483 -16.98 -0.72 -2.11
C VAL A 483 -16.75 -2.15 -2.60
N VAL A 484 -15.77 -2.85 -2.02
CA VAL A 484 -15.46 -4.25 -2.34
C VAL A 484 -16.63 -5.17 -2.09
N THR A 485 -17.21 -5.09 -0.88
CA THR A 485 -18.39 -5.87 -0.53
C THR A 485 -19.55 -5.56 -1.50
N LYS A 486 -19.79 -4.28 -1.79
CA LYS A 486 -20.88 -3.86 -2.67
C LYS A 486 -20.79 -4.44 -4.08
N TYR A 487 -19.64 -4.37 -4.75
CA TYR A 487 -19.55 -4.95 -6.11
C TYR A 487 -19.56 -6.48 -6.09
N LEU A 488 -19.09 -7.14 -5.02
CA LEU A 488 -19.19 -8.60 -4.89
C LEU A 488 -20.65 -9.04 -4.67
N GLU A 489 -21.44 -8.25 -3.95
CA GLU A 489 -22.87 -8.47 -3.77
C GLU A 489 -23.62 -8.25 -5.09
N GLU A 490 -23.41 -7.11 -5.75
CA GLU A 490 -24.08 -6.78 -7.02
C GLU A 490 -23.74 -7.75 -8.16
N SER A 491 -22.52 -8.29 -8.17
CA SER A 491 -22.12 -9.34 -9.12
C SER A 491 -22.63 -10.75 -8.76
N GLY A 492 -23.28 -10.91 -7.61
CA GLY A 492 -23.80 -12.19 -7.12
C GLY A 492 -22.70 -13.19 -6.73
N LEU A 493 -21.51 -12.71 -6.36
CA LEU A 493 -20.36 -13.55 -6.02
C LEU A 493 -20.24 -13.86 -4.52
N VAL A 494 -20.79 -13.01 -3.65
CA VAL A 494 -20.76 -13.21 -2.19
C VAL A 494 -21.26 -14.60 -1.76
N PRO A 495 -22.42 -15.11 -2.22
CA PRO A 495 -22.90 -16.42 -1.76
C PRO A 495 -21.91 -17.57 -2.00
N TYR A 496 -21.09 -17.49 -3.05
CA TYR A 496 -20.09 -18.51 -3.36
C TYR A 496 -18.82 -18.38 -2.52
N LEU A 497 -18.41 -17.15 -2.21
CA LEU A 497 -17.33 -16.90 -1.26
C LEU A 497 -17.72 -17.40 0.14
N GLU A 498 -18.95 -17.10 0.57
CA GLU A 498 -19.51 -17.55 1.83
C GLU A 498 -19.69 -19.07 1.91
N ALA A 499 -20.08 -19.72 0.81
CA ALA A 499 -20.14 -21.18 0.74
C ALA A 499 -18.75 -21.84 0.97
N LEU A 500 -17.66 -21.13 0.66
CA LEU A 500 -16.29 -21.53 0.99
C LEU A 500 -15.77 -20.89 2.29
N ASN A 501 -16.67 -20.42 3.15
CA ASN A 501 -16.41 -19.78 4.44
C ASN A 501 -15.65 -18.45 4.39
N PHE A 502 -15.43 -17.85 3.21
CA PHE A 502 -14.84 -16.51 3.05
C PHE A 502 -15.88 -15.41 3.35
N HIS A 503 -16.37 -15.39 4.58
CA HIS A 503 -17.23 -14.32 5.07
C HIS A 503 -16.44 -13.05 5.36
N THR A 504 -17.09 -11.90 5.20
CA THR A 504 -16.54 -10.61 5.62
C THR A 504 -16.33 -10.63 7.14
N VAL A 505 -15.07 -10.45 7.58
CA VAL A 505 -14.71 -10.48 9.01
C VAL A 505 -14.43 -9.10 9.60
N GLY A 506 -14.22 -8.08 8.76
CA GLY A 506 -13.90 -6.72 9.17
C GLY A 506 -13.40 -5.87 8.00
N TYR A 507 -13.46 -4.54 8.16
CA TYR A 507 -12.88 -3.57 7.22
C TYR A 507 -11.63 -2.93 7.84
N GLY A 508 -10.52 -3.67 7.80
CA GLY A 508 -9.27 -3.28 8.44
C GLY A 508 -8.12 -4.25 8.13
N CYS A 509 -6.92 -3.94 8.62
CA CYS A 509 -5.68 -4.65 8.27
C CYS A 509 -5.69 -6.14 8.63
N THR A 510 -6.36 -6.53 9.73
CA THR A 510 -6.60 -7.93 10.14
C THR A 510 -5.35 -8.83 9.98
N THR A 511 -5.45 -9.95 9.25
CA THR A 511 -4.36 -10.92 9.05
C THR A 511 -3.10 -10.29 8.46
N CYS A 512 -3.21 -9.24 7.63
CA CYS A 512 -2.04 -8.58 7.03
C CYS A 512 -1.06 -8.01 8.07
N ILE A 513 -1.57 -7.53 9.21
CA ILE A 513 -0.75 -6.98 10.30
C ILE A 513 -0.46 -7.99 11.41
N GLY A 514 -0.96 -9.23 11.28
CA GLY A 514 -0.87 -10.25 12.32
C GLY A 514 -2.06 -10.30 13.27
N ASN A 515 -3.09 -9.47 13.05
CA ASN A 515 -4.37 -9.53 13.77
C ASN A 515 -5.27 -10.66 13.25
N SER A 516 -4.66 -11.82 13.00
CA SER A 516 -5.31 -13.02 12.46
C SER A 516 -6.21 -13.72 13.48
N GLY A 517 -6.10 -13.38 14.78
CA GLY A 517 -6.83 -14.01 15.88
C GLY A 517 -6.50 -15.49 16.07
N PRO A 518 -7.07 -16.16 17.08
CA PRO A 518 -6.73 -17.54 17.41
C PRO A 518 -7.19 -18.52 16.31
N LEU A 519 -6.41 -19.58 16.08
CA LEU A 519 -6.91 -20.78 15.40
C LEU A 519 -7.89 -21.54 16.30
N PRO A 520 -8.74 -22.43 15.74
CA PRO A 520 -9.48 -23.39 16.55
C PRO A 520 -8.52 -24.20 17.43
N GLU A 521 -8.87 -24.35 18.72
CA GLU A 521 -7.98 -24.96 19.73
C GLU A 521 -7.48 -26.35 19.31
N HIS A 522 -8.36 -27.18 18.74
CA HIS A 522 -8.01 -28.51 18.28
C HIS A 522 -7.02 -28.51 17.10
N VAL A 523 -7.02 -27.47 16.25
CA VAL A 523 -6.04 -27.30 15.17
C VAL A 523 -4.71 -26.85 15.75
N SER A 524 -4.70 -25.81 16.58
CA SER A 524 -3.46 -25.32 17.23
C SER A 524 -2.80 -26.42 18.07
N LYS A 525 -3.58 -27.18 18.83
CA LYS A 525 -3.09 -28.34 19.61
C LYS A 525 -2.41 -29.37 18.71
N ALA A 526 -3.04 -29.74 17.60
CA ALA A 526 -2.50 -30.72 16.67
C ALA A 526 -1.21 -30.23 15.97
N ILE A 527 -1.12 -28.94 15.64
CA ILE A 527 0.12 -28.34 15.11
C ILE A 527 1.24 -28.47 16.13
N ASN A 528 0.98 -28.10 17.38
CA ASN A 528 1.99 -28.12 18.45
C ASN A 528 2.39 -29.54 18.87
N GLU A 529 1.44 -30.48 18.94
CA GLU A 529 1.70 -31.88 19.29
C GLU A 529 2.56 -32.59 18.24
N GLY A 530 2.38 -32.26 16.96
CA GLY A 530 3.15 -32.84 15.86
C GLY A 530 4.38 -32.04 15.43
N ASP A 531 4.71 -30.93 16.11
CA ASP A 531 5.69 -29.93 15.65
C ASP A 531 5.55 -29.63 14.14
N LEU A 532 4.31 -29.46 13.69
CA LEU A 532 4.01 -29.34 12.28
C LEU A 532 4.43 -27.97 11.76
N VAL A 533 5.06 -27.96 10.58
CA VAL A 533 5.28 -26.72 9.83
C VAL A 533 3.98 -26.41 9.08
N ALA A 534 3.02 -25.83 9.79
CA ALA A 534 1.76 -25.38 9.22
C ALA A 534 1.95 -24.12 8.36
N ALA A 535 1.09 -23.99 7.35
CA ALA A 535 1.16 -22.92 6.36
C ALA A 535 0.00 -21.92 6.49
N SER A 536 0.28 -20.65 6.22
CA SER A 536 -0.74 -19.66 5.87
C SER A 536 -0.58 -19.21 4.42
N VAL A 537 -1.70 -18.90 3.77
CA VAL A 537 -1.72 -18.28 2.44
C VAL A 537 -2.58 -17.01 2.54
N LEU A 538 -2.00 -15.86 2.21
CA LEU A 538 -2.67 -14.57 2.36
C LEU A 538 -2.39 -13.64 1.18
N SER A 539 -3.36 -12.77 0.86
CA SER A 539 -3.18 -11.71 -0.14
C SER A 539 -2.53 -10.45 0.43
N GLY A 540 -1.62 -10.63 1.39
CA GLY A 540 -0.86 -9.54 2.02
C GLY A 540 0.41 -9.15 1.24
N ASN A 541 1.26 -8.38 1.91
CA ASN A 541 2.58 -7.96 1.41
C ASN A 541 3.74 -8.43 2.30
N ARG A 542 3.48 -8.89 3.54
CA ARG A 542 4.50 -9.39 4.48
C ARG A 542 4.16 -10.78 5.00
N ASN A 543 5.18 -11.62 5.07
CA ASN A 543 5.09 -13.03 5.45
C ASN A 543 6.28 -13.48 6.32
N PHE A 544 6.85 -12.58 7.10
CA PHE A 544 7.90 -12.93 8.05
C PHE A 544 7.41 -13.96 9.08
N GLU A 545 8.30 -14.86 9.50
CA GLU A 545 7.99 -15.88 10.51
C GLU A 545 7.49 -15.20 11.81
N GLY A 546 6.38 -15.69 12.37
CA GLY A 546 5.73 -15.13 13.56
C GLY A 546 4.89 -13.86 13.32
N ARG A 547 4.89 -13.29 12.11
CA ARG A 547 4.08 -12.10 11.80
C ARG A 547 2.59 -12.41 11.61
N VAL A 548 2.27 -13.48 10.90
CA VAL A 548 0.87 -13.78 10.50
C VAL A 548 0.10 -14.45 11.63
N SER A 549 0.66 -15.50 12.21
CA SER A 549 0.10 -16.24 13.35
C SER A 549 1.23 -17.00 14.07
N PRO A 550 1.15 -17.17 15.40
CA PRO A 550 2.10 -18.00 16.14
C PRO A 550 2.07 -19.47 15.70
N ASP A 551 0.93 -19.95 15.19
CA ASP A 551 0.77 -21.35 14.75
C ASP A 551 1.25 -21.60 13.31
N ALA A 552 1.61 -20.56 12.55
CA ALA A 552 1.98 -20.66 11.13
C ALA A 552 3.46 -20.28 10.90
N ARG A 553 4.32 -21.32 10.85
CA ARG A 553 5.77 -21.17 10.59
C ARG A 553 6.08 -20.86 9.12
N ALA A 554 5.21 -21.28 8.20
CA ALA A 554 5.32 -21.00 6.77
C ALA A 554 4.22 -20.05 6.31
N ASN A 555 4.55 -18.96 5.63
CA ASN A 555 3.59 -17.94 5.23
C ASN A 555 3.82 -17.55 3.75
N PHE A 556 2.77 -17.66 2.94
CA PHE A 556 2.85 -17.42 1.51
C PHE A 556 1.95 -16.27 1.07
N LEU A 557 2.55 -15.29 0.39
CA LEU A 557 1.83 -14.22 -0.29
C LEU A 557 1.31 -14.75 -1.62
N ALA A 558 0.04 -14.54 -1.92
CA ALA A 558 -0.59 -15.01 -3.15
C ALA A 558 -1.74 -14.10 -3.59
N SER A 559 -2.15 -14.18 -4.85
CA SER A 559 -3.35 -13.46 -5.31
C SER A 559 -4.61 -13.96 -4.60
N PRO A 560 -5.64 -13.12 -4.39
CA PRO A 560 -6.92 -13.55 -3.82
C PRO A 560 -7.52 -14.83 -4.43
N PRO A 561 -7.50 -15.07 -5.76
CA PRO A 561 -7.93 -16.36 -6.33
C PRO A 561 -7.08 -17.54 -5.85
N LEU A 562 -5.75 -17.39 -5.77
CA LEU A 562 -4.88 -18.43 -5.24
C LEU A 562 -5.11 -18.69 -3.75
N VAL A 563 -5.44 -17.67 -2.96
CA VAL A 563 -5.84 -17.87 -1.55
C VAL A 563 -7.05 -18.81 -1.47
N VAL A 564 -8.06 -18.61 -2.31
CA VAL A 564 -9.23 -19.51 -2.39
C VAL A 564 -8.82 -20.91 -2.84
N ALA A 565 -7.97 -21.03 -3.86
CA ALA A 565 -7.49 -22.32 -4.36
C ALA A 565 -6.75 -23.14 -3.27
N TYR A 566 -5.83 -22.50 -2.52
CA TYR A 566 -5.11 -23.15 -1.43
C TYR A 566 -5.99 -23.45 -0.21
N ALA A 567 -7.08 -22.70 0.02
CA ALA A 567 -8.07 -23.04 1.04
C ALA A 567 -8.84 -24.33 0.69
N ILE A 568 -9.20 -24.50 -0.59
CA ILE A 568 -9.87 -25.71 -1.09
C ILE A 568 -8.91 -26.92 -1.03
N ALA A 569 -7.67 -26.74 -1.50
CA ALA A 569 -6.65 -27.78 -1.44
C ALA A 569 -6.32 -28.16 0.03
N GLY A 570 -6.23 -27.16 0.91
CA GLY A 570 -5.91 -27.32 2.32
C GLY A 570 -4.44 -27.66 2.59
N THR A 571 -3.57 -27.58 1.59
CA THR A 571 -2.13 -27.83 1.71
C THR A 571 -1.34 -27.05 0.66
N VAL A 572 -0.12 -26.62 0.99
CA VAL A 572 0.85 -26.09 0.02
C VAL A 572 1.69 -27.19 -0.64
N ASN A 573 1.59 -28.44 -0.17
CA ASN A 573 2.25 -29.61 -0.75
C ASN A 573 1.41 -30.21 -1.90
N ILE A 574 1.00 -29.37 -2.84
CA ILE A 574 0.15 -29.75 -3.99
C ILE A 574 0.73 -29.16 -5.27
N ASP A 575 0.65 -29.92 -6.36
CA ASP A 575 0.93 -29.39 -7.70
C ASP A 575 -0.38 -28.85 -8.26
N MET A 576 -0.65 -27.56 -8.05
CA MET A 576 -1.91 -26.91 -8.41
C MET A 576 -2.26 -27.00 -9.91
N ILE A 577 -1.28 -27.33 -10.76
CA ILE A 577 -1.48 -27.45 -12.21
C ILE A 577 -1.98 -28.84 -12.60
N ASN A 578 -1.52 -29.88 -11.89
CA ASN A 578 -1.69 -31.27 -12.31
C ASN A 578 -2.54 -32.13 -11.34
N ASP A 579 -2.64 -31.74 -10.07
CA ASP A 579 -3.41 -32.42 -9.00
C ASP A 579 -4.76 -31.71 -8.76
#